data_AF-A0AAN6WM08-F1
#
_entry.id   AF-A0AAN6WM08-F1
#
_cell.length_a   1.000
_cell.length_b   1.000
_cell.length_c   1.000
_cell.angle_alpha   90.00
_cell.angle_beta   90.00
_cell.angle_gamma   90.00
#
_symmetry.space_group_name_H-M   'P 1'
#
loop_
_entity.id
_entity.type
_entity.pdbx_description
1 polymer ?
#
loop_
_entity_poly.entity_id
_entity_poly.type
_entity_poly.pdbx_seq_one_letter_code
_entity_poly.pdbx_strand_id
1 'polypeptide(L)'
;MKQRPPSSEREGDFSCPFRKKNPIRFNIRDHVACASKGFRTIGMVKYHVKNHHLLPHPHFTCSRCQTVVVTKEKLDSHERVKQICDVNPLAGQHRSDNPENGITPSQEAILSSRKHDSRVDTWEALWNSTLFPDESHVPHHSK
;
A
#
# COMPACT_ATOMS: atom_id res chain seq x y z
N MET A 1 -18.71 7.05 38.56
CA MET A 1 -18.70 7.37 37.11
C MET A 1 -17.31 7.86 36.74
N LYS A 2 -16.48 7.05 36.08
CA LYS A 2 -15.14 7.48 35.65
C LYS A 2 -15.28 8.29 34.36
N GLN A 3 -15.14 9.61 34.46
CA GLN A 3 -15.17 10.48 33.28
C GLN A 3 -14.00 10.14 32.34
N ARG A 4 -14.34 9.94 31.08
CA ARG A 4 -13.42 9.72 29.96
C ARG A 4 -12.79 11.08 29.62
N PRO A 5 -11.46 11.24 29.66
CA PRO A 5 -10.85 12.53 29.36
C PRO A 5 -11.11 12.92 27.90
N PRO A 6 -11.22 14.23 27.62
CA PRO A 6 -11.53 14.73 26.29
C PRO A 6 -10.42 14.33 25.32
N SER A 7 -10.84 14.06 24.09
CA SER A 7 -9.98 13.79 22.93
C SER A 7 -9.14 15.03 22.60
N SER A 8 -8.09 15.28 23.39
CA SER A 8 -7.00 16.14 22.98
C SER A 8 -6.34 15.50 21.77
N GLU A 9 -6.31 16.24 20.68
CA GLU A 9 -5.39 16.02 19.58
C GLU A 9 -3.99 15.94 20.19
N ARG A 10 -3.41 14.75 20.20
CA ARG A 10 -2.09 14.52 20.78
C ARG A 10 -1.09 14.81 19.68
N GLU A 11 -0.35 15.90 19.82
CA GLU A 11 0.92 16.09 19.12
C GLU A 11 1.73 14.80 19.23
N GLY A 12 1.95 14.12 18.10
CA GLY A 12 2.75 12.90 18.03
C GLY A 12 2.04 11.62 17.55
N ASP A 13 0.74 11.64 17.24
CA ASP A 13 0.12 10.49 16.59
C ASP A 13 0.49 10.44 15.08
N PHE A 14 1.06 9.32 14.62
CA PHE A 14 1.44 9.06 13.23
C PHE A 14 0.22 9.03 12.30
N SER A 15 0.38 9.51 11.07
CA SER A 15 -0.63 9.46 10.01
C SER A 15 -0.58 8.16 9.21
N CYS A 16 -1.65 7.87 8.45
CA CYS A 16 -1.59 6.88 7.38
C CYS A 16 -0.63 7.37 6.28
N PRO A 17 0.42 6.61 5.90
CA PRO A 17 1.37 7.03 4.87
C PRO A 17 0.71 7.27 3.51
N PHE A 18 -0.19 6.38 3.10
CA PHE A 18 -0.92 6.47 1.83
C PHE A 18 -1.80 7.72 1.74
N ARG A 19 -2.50 8.08 2.82
CA ARG A 19 -3.26 9.34 2.88
C ARG A 19 -2.35 10.56 2.93
N LYS A 20 -1.21 10.48 3.60
CA LYS A 20 -0.24 11.59 3.64
C LYS A 20 0.33 11.84 2.23
N LYS A 21 0.53 10.81 1.42
CA LYS A 21 0.96 10.92 0.03
C LYS A 21 -0.16 11.45 -0.87
N ASN A 22 -1.37 10.93 -0.73
CA ASN A 22 -2.51 11.31 -1.56
C ASN A 22 -3.80 11.44 -0.73
N PRO A 23 -4.08 12.64 -0.19
CA PRO A 23 -5.25 12.86 0.65
C PRO A 23 -6.57 12.85 -0.12
N ILE A 24 -6.52 13.08 -1.45
CA ILE A 24 -7.68 13.05 -2.34
C ILE A 24 -8.12 11.60 -2.57
N ARG A 25 -7.17 10.71 -2.89
CA ARG A 25 -7.44 9.28 -3.09
C ARG A 25 -7.89 8.62 -1.79
N PHE A 26 -7.15 8.83 -0.71
CA PHE A 26 -7.47 8.24 0.60
C PHE A 26 -8.28 9.20 1.46
N ASN A 27 -9.39 9.70 0.91
CA ASN A 27 -10.25 10.68 1.56
C ASN A 27 -11.06 10.07 2.73
N ILE A 28 -11.70 10.93 3.54
CA ILE A 28 -12.45 10.48 4.73
C ILE A 28 -13.75 9.74 4.39
N ARG A 29 -14.38 10.00 3.24
CA ARG A 29 -15.65 9.38 2.86
C ARG A 29 -15.45 7.92 2.49
N ASP A 30 -14.44 7.65 1.66
CA ASP A 30 -14.18 6.31 1.13
C ASP A 30 -13.19 5.52 1.98
N HIS A 31 -12.24 6.22 2.63
CA HIS A 31 -11.14 5.61 3.38
C HIS A 31 -11.10 6.12 4.83
N VAL A 32 -12.23 5.99 5.54
CA VAL A 32 -12.38 6.40 6.96
C VAL A 32 -11.24 5.85 7.84
N ALA A 33 -10.80 4.61 7.63
CA ALA A 33 -9.71 4.00 8.40
C ALA A 33 -8.37 4.74 8.24
N CYS A 34 -8.12 5.33 7.07
CA CYS A 34 -6.92 6.11 6.78
C CYS A 34 -7.02 7.55 7.31
N ALA A 35 -8.24 8.09 7.39
CA ALA A 35 -8.51 9.50 7.68
C ALA A 35 -8.88 9.79 9.15
N SER A 36 -9.47 8.83 9.85
CA SER A 36 -10.13 9.05 11.15
C SER A 36 -9.17 9.30 12.31
N LYS A 37 -8.42 8.30 12.77
CA LYS A 37 -7.51 8.40 13.94
C LYS A 37 -6.05 8.36 13.53
N GLY A 38 -5.19 9.04 14.27
CA GLY A 38 -3.75 8.84 14.18
C GLY A 38 -3.33 7.57 14.91
N PHE A 39 -2.11 7.09 14.64
CA PHE A 39 -1.53 5.88 15.21
C PHE A 39 -0.49 6.25 16.26
N ARG A 40 -0.47 5.56 17.40
CA ARG A 40 0.45 5.93 18.49
C ARG A 40 1.90 5.50 18.26
N THR A 41 2.09 4.47 17.44
CA THR A 41 3.39 3.84 17.22
C THR A 41 3.53 3.39 15.77
N ILE A 42 4.76 3.26 15.27
CA ILE A 42 5.03 2.68 13.95
C ILE A 42 4.47 1.27 13.83
N GLY A 43 4.45 0.48 14.91
CA GLY A 43 3.81 -0.85 14.91
C GLY A 43 2.32 -0.80 14.53
N MET A 44 1.58 0.21 15.02
CA MET A 44 0.19 0.42 14.65
C MET A 44 0.04 0.89 13.19
N VAL A 45 0.95 1.74 12.70
CA VAL A 45 0.98 2.14 11.28
C VAL A 45 1.20 0.92 10.39
N LYS A 46 2.18 0.06 10.71
CA LYS A 46 2.45 -1.17 9.96
C LYS A 46 1.24 -2.08 9.95
N TYR A 47 0.60 -2.28 11.11
CA TYR A 47 -0.63 -3.07 11.18
C TYR A 47 -1.73 -2.48 10.28
N HIS A 48 -1.97 -1.17 10.34
CA HIS A 48 -2.93 -0.51 9.47
C HIS A 48 -2.62 -0.70 7.98
N VAL A 49 -1.37 -0.45 7.58
CA VAL A 49 -0.92 -0.60 6.19
C VAL A 49 -1.19 -2.02 5.69
N LYS A 50 -0.84 -3.04 6.48
CA LYS A 50 -1.06 -4.44 6.11
C LYS A 50 -2.52 -4.85 5.98
N ASN A 51 -3.43 -4.24 6.74
CA ASN A 51 -4.85 -4.62 6.71
C ASN A 51 -5.67 -3.81 5.69
N HIS A 52 -5.22 -2.60 5.35
CA HIS A 52 -6.01 -1.68 4.53
C HIS A 52 -5.39 -1.32 3.18
N HIS A 53 -4.09 -1.61 3.00
CA HIS A 53 -3.35 -1.27 1.80
C HIS A 53 -2.61 -2.46 1.21
N LEU A 54 -2.81 -3.67 1.73
CA LEU A 54 -2.27 -4.87 1.08
C LEU A 54 -2.97 -5.06 -0.26
N LEU A 55 -2.17 -5.06 -1.34
CA LEU A 55 -2.69 -5.34 -2.66
C LEU A 55 -3.30 -6.75 -2.66
N PRO A 56 -4.48 -6.93 -3.29
CA PRO A 56 -4.95 -8.27 -3.61
C PRO A 56 -3.83 -9.02 -4.34
N HIS A 57 -3.72 -10.33 -4.09
CA HIS A 57 -2.66 -11.20 -4.63
C HIS A 57 -2.29 -10.85 -6.07
N PRO A 58 -0.99 -10.96 -6.44
CA PRO A 58 -0.47 -10.48 -7.71
C PRO A 58 -1.39 -10.92 -8.84
N HIS A 59 -2.05 -9.93 -9.42
CA HIS A 59 -2.85 -10.08 -10.60
C HIS A 59 -1.91 -10.47 -11.74
N PHE A 60 -1.98 -11.73 -12.15
CA PHE A 60 -1.24 -12.22 -13.31
C PHE A 60 -1.83 -11.51 -14.52
N THR A 61 -1.00 -10.82 -15.28
CA THR A 61 -1.50 -9.96 -16.34
C THR A 61 -0.87 -10.38 -17.66
N CYS A 62 -1.71 -10.65 -18.66
CA CYS A 62 -1.21 -11.03 -19.98
C CYS A 62 -0.43 -9.89 -20.63
N SER A 63 0.75 -10.19 -21.16
CA SER A 63 1.62 -9.20 -21.81
C SER A 63 1.00 -8.61 -23.08
N ARG A 64 0.11 -9.35 -23.76
CA ARG A 64 -0.52 -8.91 -25.03
C ARG A 64 -1.75 -8.04 -24.80
N CYS A 65 -2.75 -8.57 -24.10
CA CYS A 65 -4.05 -7.90 -23.95
C CYS A 65 -4.18 -7.11 -22.64
N GLN A 66 -3.22 -7.22 -21.72
CA GLN A 66 -3.25 -6.65 -20.37
C GLN A 66 -4.42 -7.13 -19.50
N THR A 67 -5.05 -8.25 -19.85
CA THR A 67 -6.11 -8.85 -19.01
C THR A 67 -5.50 -9.31 -17.70
N VAL A 68 -6.07 -8.80 -16.61
CA VAL A 68 -5.76 -9.17 -15.24
C VAL A 68 -6.52 -10.45 -14.88
N VAL A 69 -5.79 -11.47 -14.44
CA VAL A 69 -6.35 -12.71 -13.91
C VAL A 69 -5.80 -13.01 -12.53
N VAL A 70 -6.57 -13.74 -11.73
CA VAL A 70 -6.32 -13.94 -10.29
C VAL A 70 -5.30 -15.04 -9.99
N THR A 71 -4.99 -15.91 -10.94
CA THR A 71 -4.17 -17.11 -10.72
C THR A 71 -3.26 -17.38 -11.92
N LYS A 72 -2.07 -17.91 -11.67
CA LYS A 72 -1.09 -18.23 -12.72
C LYS A 72 -1.66 -19.22 -13.72
N GLU A 73 -2.42 -20.21 -13.25
CA GLU A 73 -3.02 -21.24 -14.09
C GLU A 73 -3.98 -20.63 -15.12
N LYS A 74 -4.73 -19.59 -14.73
CA LYS A 74 -5.64 -18.87 -15.64
C LYS A 74 -4.87 -18.03 -16.66
N LEU A 75 -3.75 -17.43 -16.26
CA LEU A 75 -2.89 -16.69 -17.19
C LEU A 75 -2.29 -17.65 -18.21
N ASP A 76 -1.71 -18.74 -17.72
CA ASP A 76 -1.13 -19.73 -18.59
C ASP A 76 -2.20 -20.34 -19.54
N SER A 77 -3.40 -20.64 -19.05
CA SER A 77 -4.50 -21.09 -19.90
C SER A 77 -4.88 -20.04 -20.95
N HIS A 78 -4.90 -18.76 -20.58
CA HIS A 78 -5.13 -17.65 -21.49
C HIS A 78 -4.02 -17.47 -22.53
N GLU A 79 -2.77 -17.81 -22.21
CA GLU A 79 -1.64 -17.74 -23.14
C GLU A 79 -1.52 -19.01 -24.01
N ARG A 80 -2.04 -20.14 -23.54
CA ARG A 80 -2.00 -21.44 -24.23
C ARG A 80 -3.18 -21.68 -25.20
N VAL A 81 -4.22 -20.84 -25.20
CA VAL A 81 -5.35 -21.02 -26.14
C VAL A 81 -4.91 -20.84 -27.59
N LYS A 82 -5.50 -21.63 -28.50
CA LYS A 82 -5.22 -21.56 -29.94
C LYS A 82 -5.57 -20.20 -30.56
N GLN A 83 -6.52 -19.49 -29.97
CA GLN A 83 -6.90 -18.13 -30.36
C GLN A 83 -6.09 -17.15 -29.53
N ILE A 84 -5.14 -16.52 -30.19
CA ILE A 84 -4.25 -15.54 -29.57
C ILE A 84 -5.08 -14.29 -29.23
N CYS A 85 -4.95 -13.78 -28.01
CA CYS A 85 -5.64 -12.55 -27.61
C CYS A 85 -5.11 -11.32 -28.36
N ASP A 86 -6.02 -10.37 -28.61
CA ASP A 86 -5.69 -9.11 -29.27
C ASP A 86 -4.69 -8.30 -28.46
N VAL A 87 -3.76 -7.65 -29.15
CA VAL A 87 -2.81 -6.75 -28.52
C VAL A 87 -3.57 -5.50 -28.10
N ASN A 88 -3.56 -5.20 -26.81
CA ASN A 88 -4.05 -3.91 -26.33
C ASN A 88 -3.03 -2.85 -26.81
N PRO A 89 -3.42 -1.81 -27.57
CA PRO A 89 -2.49 -0.77 -28.03
C PRO A 89 -1.79 -0.03 -26.89
N LEU A 90 -2.35 -0.09 -25.68
CA LEU A 90 -1.79 0.45 -24.44
C LEU A 90 -1.00 -0.61 -23.63
N ALA A 91 -0.83 -1.83 -24.16
CA ALA A 91 -0.01 -2.87 -23.55
C ALA A 91 1.45 -2.41 -23.50
N GLY A 92 1.95 -2.20 -22.28
CA GLY A 92 3.26 -1.60 -22.02
C GLY A 92 3.21 -0.12 -21.63
N GLN A 93 2.06 0.54 -21.74
CA GLN A 93 1.90 1.97 -21.44
C GLN A 93 1.32 2.24 -20.04
N HIS A 94 0.73 1.25 -19.38
CA HIS A 94 0.13 1.47 -18.06
C HIS A 94 0.00 0.19 -17.24
N ARG A 95 1.13 -0.31 -16.73
CA ARG A 95 1.15 -0.76 -15.35
C ARG A 95 2.11 0.15 -14.64
N SER A 96 1.62 1.35 -14.34
CA SER A 96 2.22 2.09 -13.26
C SER A 96 2.16 1.14 -12.06
N ASP A 97 3.32 0.68 -11.62
CA ASP A 97 3.58 0.28 -10.25
C ASP A 97 3.36 1.53 -9.38
N ASN A 98 2.18 2.13 -9.47
CA ASN A 98 1.83 3.34 -8.76
C ASN A 98 1.90 2.92 -7.30
N PRO A 99 2.88 3.44 -6.54
CA PRO A 99 3.09 2.99 -5.17
C PRO A 99 1.90 3.39 -4.27
N GLU A 100 0.97 4.21 -4.78
CA GLU A 100 -0.32 4.51 -4.15
C GLU A 100 -1.36 3.39 -4.27
N ASN A 101 -1.12 2.35 -5.07
CA ASN A 101 -2.06 1.24 -5.21
C ASN A 101 -2.07 0.32 -3.99
N GLY A 102 -1.02 0.34 -3.18
CA GLY A 102 -0.90 -0.45 -1.96
C GLY A 102 0.49 -1.07 -1.82
N ILE A 103 0.64 -1.97 -0.87
CA ILE A 103 1.85 -2.74 -0.64
C ILE A 103 1.77 -4.12 -1.31
N THR A 104 2.89 -4.54 -1.87
CA THR A 104 3.10 -5.90 -2.38
C THR A 104 3.34 -6.90 -1.24
N PRO A 105 3.19 -8.22 -1.50
CA PRO A 105 3.56 -9.25 -0.52
C PRO A 105 5.01 -9.15 -0.03
N SER A 106 5.93 -8.71 -0.91
CA SER A 106 7.34 -8.50 -0.53
C SER A 106 7.49 -7.35 0.47
N GLN A 107 6.78 -6.23 0.25
CA GLN A 107 6.75 -5.12 1.20
C GLN A 107 6.08 -5.54 2.52
N GLU A 108 5.01 -6.34 2.48
CA GLU A 108 4.39 -6.90 3.69
C GLU A 108 5.37 -7.73 4.52
N ALA A 109 6.15 -8.59 3.86
CA ALA A 109 7.16 -9.43 4.51
C ALA A 109 8.26 -8.57 5.19
N ILE A 110 8.68 -7.47 4.55
CA ILE A 110 9.62 -6.50 5.14
C ILE A 110 9.02 -5.85 6.39
N LEU A 111 7.77 -5.37 6.31
CA LEU A 111 7.08 -4.76 7.46
C LEU A 111 6.90 -5.72 8.65
N SER A 112 6.75 -7.01 8.34
CA SER A 112 6.62 -8.11 9.29
C SER A 112 7.96 -8.63 9.83
N SER A 113 9.09 -8.25 9.21
CA SER A 113 10.43 -8.66 9.63
C SER A 113 10.76 -8.17 11.04
N ARG A 114 11.37 -9.06 11.82
CA ARG A 114 11.92 -8.77 13.16
C ARG A 114 13.46 -8.75 13.18
N LYS A 115 14.10 -9.01 12.03
CA LYS A 115 15.57 -9.01 11.94
C LYS A 115 16.08 -7.59 12.16
N HIS A 116 17.10 -7.43 13.00
CA HIS A 116 17.66 -6.12 13.38
C HIS A 116 18.02 -5.26 12.15
N ASP A 117 18.59 -5.88 11.12
CA ASP A 117 19.08 -5.21 9.90
C ASP A 117 17.97 -4.78 8.93
N SER A 118 16.78 -5.39 8.99
CA SER A 118 15.64 -5.06 8.13
C SER A 118 14.41 -4.57 8.90
N ARG A 119 14.61 -4.15 10.15
CA ARG A 119 13.53 -3.74 11.03
C ARG A 119 13.09 -2.33 10.68
N VAL A 120 11.84 -2.19 10.25
CA VAL A 120 11.18 -0.90 10.05
C VAL A 120 10.59 -0.43 11.38
N ASP A 121 11.28 0.45 12.09
CA ASP A 121 10.88 1.01 13.38
C ASP A 121 10.75 2.54 13.40
N THR A 122 11.27 3.24 12.39
CA THR A 122 11.11 4.70 12.21
C THR A 122 10.14 5.03 11.08
N TRP A 123 9.68 6.29 11.05
CA TRP A 123 8.79 6.78 9.99
C TRP A 123 9.52 6.90 8.65
N GLU A 124 10.76 7.34 8.68
CA GLU A 124 11.64 7.52 7.52
C GLU A 124 11.94 6.18 6.85
N ALA A 125 12.26 5.14 7.62
CA ALA A 125 12.47 3.79 7.10
C ALA A 125 11.17 3.19 6.55
N LEU A 126 10.03 3.49 7.17
CA LEU A 126 8.73 3.07 6.64
C LEU A 126 8.45 3.74 5.30
N TRP A 127 8.64 5.06 5.23
CA TRP A 127 8.29 5.87 4.07
C TRP A 127 9.24 5.61 2.90
N ASN A 128 10.54 5.92 3.05
CA ASN A 128 11.50 5.81 1.95
C ASN A 128 11.96 4.36 1.76
N SER A 129 12.27 3.61 2.81
CA SER A 129 12.89 2.29 2.60
C SER A 129 11.89 1.20 2.22
N THR A 130 10.59 1.39 2.46
CA THR A 130 9.59 0.34 2.23
C THR A 130 8.45 0.76 1.30
N LEU A 131 7.76 1.86 1.59
CA LEU A 131 6.50 2.19 0.90
C LEU A 131 6.70 2.98 -0.39
N PHE A 132 7.61 3.96 -0.37
CA PHE A 132 7.80 4.95 -1.42
C PHE A 132 9.31 5.20 -1.69
N PRO A 133 10.06 4.19 -2.17
CA PRO A 133 11.51 4.30 -2.36
C PRO A 133 11.94 5.34 -3.38
N ASP A 134 11.08 5.67 -4.33
CA ASP A 134 11.36 6.69 -5.35
C ASP A 134 11.11 8.13 -4.86
N GLU A 135 10.59 8.31 -3.64
CA GLU A 135 10.38 9.64 -3.07
C GLU A 135 11.65 10.16 -2.40
N SER A 136 12.09 11.35 -2.81
CA SER A 136 13.25 12.01 -2.21
C SER A 136 12.92 12.72 -0.90
N HIS A 137 11.64 13.01 -0.64
CA HIS A 137 11.19 13.79 0.52
C HIS A 137 10.28 12.96 1.44
N VAL A 138 10.67 12.87 2.71
CA VAL A 138 9.86 12.25 3.76
C VAL A 138 9.03 13.35 4.44
N PRO A 139 7.69 13.33 4.34
CA PRO A 139 6.84 14.29 5.02
C PRO A 139 6.83 14.04 6.53
N HIS A 140 6.49 15.07 7.30
CA HIS A 140 6.32 14.94 8.75
C HIS A 140 5.22 13.90 9.09
N HIS A 141 5.47 13.09 10.12
CA HIS A 141 4.63 11.94 10.45
C HIS A 141 3.26 12.29 11.03
N SER A 142 3.15 13.42 11.74
CA SER A 142 1.89 13.88 12.37
C SER A 142 0.87 14.32 11.32
N LYS A 143 -0.42 14.33 11.68
CA LYS A 143 -1.52 14.72 10.77
C LYS A 143 -1.38 16.16 10.28
#